data_AF-T0ZAX0-F1
#
_entry.id   AF-T0ZAX0-F1
#
_cell.length_a   1.000
_cell.length_b   1.000
_cell.length_c   1.000
_cell.angle_alpha   90.00
_cell.angle_beta   90.00
_cell.angle_gamma   90.00
#
_symmetry.space_group_name_H-M   'P 1'
#
loop_
_entity.id
_entity.type
_entity.pdbx_description
1 polymer ?
#
loop_
_entity_poly.entity_id
_entity_poly.type
_entity_poly.pdbx_seq_one_letter_code
_entity_poly.pdbx_strand_id
1 'polypeptide(L)'
;MMQPDVDAVMDFVKVASRNSKEVYLILESSGGDGNVSEKLLHVFREVFTKSFNVIVPNLAKSAATMLSIGADKIIMGTNSELGPIDPQIAVMLPTGQTQYVPAKSITGTLTKIKEEIEKNEKLATMYYPVLQQIRPETIKFCEDAIAFSTSFAKRWLKEGAMKGKSESDIKKTASELTTGDRFNMHGSVINHQDA
;
A
#
# COMPACT_ATOMS: atom_id res chain seq x y z
N MET A 1 -1.27 -7.01 20.93
CA MET A 1 -0.03 -6.28 20.59
C MET A 1 -0.32 -4.81 20.83
N MET A 2 0.46 -4.13 21.67
CA MET A 2 0.27 -2.69 21.92
C MET A 2 0.66 -1.94 20.64
N GLN A 3 -0.21 -1.06 20.14
CA GLN A 3 0.08 -0.19 18.99
C GLN A 3 0.30 1.22 19.53
N PRO A 4 1.48 1.50 20.13
CA PRO A 4 1.72 2.76 20.83
C PRO A 4 1.48 3.99 19.95
N ASP A 5 1.72 3.85 18.64
CA ASP A 5 1.48 4.92 17.66
C ASP A 5 -0.01 5.26 17.53
N VAL A 6 -0.90 4.27 17.66
CA VAL A 6 -2.34 4.50 17.56
C VAL A 6 -2.83 5.35 18.73
N ASP A 7 -2.40 5.05 19.95
CA ASP A 7 -2.83 5.80 21.13
C ASP A 7 -2.35 7.26 21.04
N ALA A 8 -1.09 7.47 20.64
CA ALA A 8 -0.53 8.80 20.43
C ALA A 8 -1.28 9.58 19.34
N VAL A 9 -1.61 8.94 18.20
CA VAL A 9 -2.39 9.57 17.13
C VAL A 9 -3.81 9.89 17.61
N MET A 10 -4.46 8.99 18.34
CA MET A 10 -5.81 9.22 18.86
C MET A 10 -5.85 10.38 19.86
N ASP A 11 -4.84 10.51 20.73
CA ASP A 11 -4.73 11.63 21.66
C ASP A 11 -4.46 12.95 20.93
N PHE A 12 -3.61 12.94 19.90
CA PHE A 12 -3.44 14.08 18.99
C PHE A 12 -4.78 14.49 18.36
N VAL A 13 -5.52 13.54 17.78
CA VAL A 13 -6.82 13.79 17.13
C VAL A 13 -7.79 14.44 18.12
N LYS A 14 -7.90 13.90 19.35
CA LYS A 14 -8.79 14.43 20.40
C LYS A 14 -8.46 15.88 20.78
N VAL A 15 -7.18 16.24 20.83
CA VAL A 15 -6.74 17.59 21.20
C VAL A 15 -6.92 18.55 20.03
N ALA A 16 -6.50 18.17 18.82
CA ALA A 16 -6.59 18.99 17.63
C ALA A 16 -8.05 19.29 17.25
N SER A 17 -8.95 18.31 17.37
CA SER A 17 -10.37 18.45 17.00
C SER A 17 -11.17 19.42 17.87
N ARG A 18 -10.63 19.81 19.04
CA ARG A 18 -11.23 20.84 19.90
C ARG A 18 -11.07 22.24 19.34
N ASN A 19 -10.01 22.47 18.57
CA ASN A 19 -9.64 23.80 18.09
C ASN A 19 -9.99 24.01 16.62
N SER A 20 -10.09 22.94 15.83
CA SER A 20 -10.28 23.04 14.39
C SER A 20 -11.01 21.83 13.81
N LYS A 21 -11.73 22.05 12.70
CA LYS A 21 -12.25 20.99 11.80
C LYS A 21 -11.35 20.72 10.60
N GLU A 22 -10.19 21.38 10.57
CA GLU A 22 -9.11 21.20 9.60
C GLU A 22 -7.85 20.76 10.33
N VAL A 23 -7.10 19.83 9.74
CA VAL A 23 -5.82 19.37 10.29
C VAL A 23 -4.75 19.21 9.22
N TYR A 24 -3.51 19.42 9.64
CA TYR A 24 -2.30 19.09 8.89
C TYR A 24 -1.50 18.10 9.72
N LEU A 25 -1.38 16.87 9.22
CA LEU A 25 -0.58 15.82 9.83
C LEU A 25 0.81 15.82 9.20
N ILE A 26 1.85 16.06 9.99
CA ILE A 26 3.23 15.81 9.56
C ILE A 26 3.46 14.30 9.70
N LEU A 27 3.74 13.64 8.58
CA LEU A 27 3.86 12.18 8.50
C LEU A 27 5.23 11.78 7.94
N GLU A 28 6.04 11.16 8.79
CA GLU A 28 7.29 10.51 8.42
C GLU A 28 7.28 9.07 8.93
N SER A 29 7.14 8.10 8.03
CA SER A 29 7.03 6.68 8.40
C SER A 29 7.33 5.75 7.23
N SER A 30 8.10 4.69 7.49
CA SER A 30 8.40 3.63 6.52
C SER A 30 7.25 2.63 6.33
N GLY A 31 6.12 2.82 7.01
CA GLY A 31 4.95 1.95 6.90
C GLY A 31 4.58 1.27 8.21
N GLY A 32 3.92 0.12 8.10
CA GLY A 32 3.33 -0.61 9.22
C GLY A 32 2.15 -1.45 8.77
N ASP A 33 1.14 -1.58 9.62
CA ASP A 33 -0.08 -2.34 9.30
C ASP A 33 -1.06 -1.48 8.46
N GLY A 34 -1.40 -1.97 7.27
CA GLY A 34 -2.35 -1.31 6.37
C GLY A 34 -3.76 -1.15 6.95
N ASN A 35 -4.22 -2.09 7.79
CA ASN A 35 -5.53 -2.00 8.45
C ASN A 35 -5.54 -0.89 9.51
N VAL A 36 -4.41 -0.70 10.20
CA VAL A 36 -4.25 0.41 11.14
C VAL A 36 -4.29 1.74 10.39
N SER A 37 -3.60 1.83 9.26
CA SER A 37 -3.68 3.02 8.39
C SER A 37 -5.12 3.30 7.96
N GLU A 38 -5.87 2.29 7.50
CA GLU A 38 -7.27 2.48 7.10
C GLU A 38 -8.15 2.96 8.26
N LYS A 39 -7.98 2.37 9.45
CA LYS A 39 -8.69 2.80 10.66
C LYS A 39 -8.38 4.27 10.99
N LEU A 40 -7.11 4.66 10.98
CA LEU A 40 -6.71 6.04 11.28
C LEU A 40 -7.25 7.01 10.23
N LEU A 41 -7.21 6.64 8.95
CA LEU A 41 -7.76 7.44 7.87
C LEU A 41 -9.26 7.71 8.06
N HIS A 42 -10.03 6.69 8.44
CA HIS A 42 -11.43 6.86 8.80
C HIS A 42 -11.61 7.85 9.95
N VAL A 43 -10.81 7.73 11.02
CA VAL A 43 -10.86 8.65 12.17
C VAL A 43 -10.57 10.09 11.73
N PHE A 44 -9.50 10.32 10.97
CA PHE A 44 -9.14 11.66 10.51
C PHE A 44 -10.27 12.29 9.68
N ARG A 45 -10.84 11.56 8.73
CA ARG A 45 -11.90 12.08 7.86
C ARG A 45 -13.23 12.32 8.57
N GLU A 46 -13.56 11.48 9.55
CA GLU A 46 -14.77 11.65 10.37
C GLU A 46 -14.64 12.86 11.31
N VAL A 47 -13.47 13.04 11.92
CA VAL A 47 -13.25 14.07 12.94
C VAL A 47 -13.00 15.45 12.33
N PHE A 48 -12.20 15.53 11.26
CA PHE A 48 -11.81 16.77 10.59
C PHE A 48 -12.66 17.00 9.35
N THR A 49 -13.92 17.32 9.59
CA THR A 49 -14.97 17.43 8.56
C THR A 49 -14.74 18.52 7.51
N LYS A 50 -13.81 19.45 7.73
CA LYS A 50 -13.50 20.53 6.77
C LYS A 50 -12.29 20.19 5.90
N SER A 51 -11.19 19.71 6.47
CA SER A 51 -10.08 19.14 5.68
C SER A 51 -9.10 18.29 6.49
N PHE A 52 -8.61 17.22 5.88
CA PHE A 52 -7.49 16.40 6.37
C PHE A 52 -6.34 16.48 5.37
N ASN A 53 -5.23 17.09 5.77
CA ASN A 53 -4.06 17.29 4.91
C ASN A 53 -2.84 16.58 5.50
N VAL A 54 -1.94 16.10 4.65
CA VAL A 54 -0.70 15.43 5.06
C VAL A 54 0.51 16.19 4.52
N ILE A 55 1.50 16.41 5.38
CA ILE A 55 2.81 16.96 5.04
C ILE A 55 3.82 15.83 5.18
N VAL A 56 4.50 15.48 4.09
CA VAL A 56 5.57 14.48 4.08
C VAL A 56 6.90 15.23 4.03
N PRO A 57 7.65 15.35 5.14
CA PRO A 57 8.92 16.06 5.13
C PRO A 57 10.02 15.24 4.44
N ASN A 58 10.07 13.93 4.67
CA ASN A 58 11.13 13.05 4.19
C ASN A 58 10.55 11.81 3.48
N LEU A 59 9.88 10.91 4.20
CA LEU A 59 9.32 9.70 3.58
C LEU A 59 7.99 9.26 4.20
N ALA A 60 7.08 8.78 3.36
CA ALA A 60 5.87 8.07 3.77
C ALA A 60 5.67 6.86 2.84
N LYS A 61 6.04 5.65 3.29
CA LYS A 61 6.01 4.42 2.49
C LYS A 61 4.91 3.46 2.96
N SER A 62 4.44 2.58 2.07
CA SER A 62 3.50 1.50 2.40
C SER A 62 2.27 2.03 3.15
N ALA A 63 1.99 1.56 4.38
CA ALA A 63 0.87 2.04 5.20
C ALA A 63 0.86 3.58 5.41
N ALA A 64 2.01 4.26 5.43
CA ALA A 64 2.03 5.71 5.51
C ALA A 64 1.57 6.36 4.19
N THR A 65 1.92 5.78 3.04
CA THR A 65 1.36 6.21 1.74
C THR A 65 -0.14 5.99 1.69
N MET A 66 -0.63 4.86 2.22
CA MET A 66 -2.06 4.57 2.32
C MET A 66 -2.82 5.67 3.08
N LEU A 67 -2.26 6.18 4.18
CA LEU A 67 -2.82 7.31 4.92
C LEU A 67 -2.75 8.62 4.11
N SER A 68 -1.62 8.89 3.46
CA SER A 68 -1.40 10.10 2.65
C SER A 68 -2.37 10.24 1.48
N ILE A 69 -2.62 9.17 0.72
CA ILE A 69 -3.51 9.24 -0.46
C ILE A 69 -4.97 9.55 -0.11
N GLY A 70 -5.37 9.28 1.13
CA GLY A 70 -6.70 9.61 1.66
C GLY A 70 -6.85 11.07 2.15
N ALA A 71 -5.76 11.83 2.16
CA ALA A 71 -5.77 13.25 2.49
C ALA A 71 -6.34 14.09 1.34
N ASP A 72 -6.94 15.25 1.65
CA ASP A 72 -7.38 16.23 0.66
C ASP A 72 -6.18 16.88 -0.06
N LYS A 73 -5.04 17.00 0.62
CA LYS A 73 -3.77 17.49 0.06
C LYS A 73 -2.59 16.73 0.63
N ILE A 74 -1.63 16.43 -0.24
CA ILE A 74 -0.32 15.90 0.13
C ILE A 74 0.70 17.00 -0.19
N ILE A 75 1.42 17.46 0.84
CA ILE A 75 2.43 18.50 0.71
C ILE A 75 3.80 17.82 0.81
N MET A 76 4.59 17.94 -0.25
CA MET A 76 5.89 17.29 -0.40
C MET A 76 6.96 18.32 -0.77
N GLY A 77 8.14 18.18 -0.15
CA GLY A 77 9.35 18.88 -0.55
C GLY A 77 10.14 18.10 -1.61
N THR A 78 11.26 18.67 -2.07
CA THR A 78 12.12 18.08 -3.10
C THR A 78 12.83 16.79 -2.63
N ASN A 79 13.05 16.64 -1.33
CA ASN A 79 13.61 15.43 -0.72
C ASN A 79 12.53 14.47 -0.21
N SER A 80 11.26 14.76 -0.47
CA SER A 80 10.14 13.99 0.07
C SER A 80 9.73 12.87 -0.87
N GLU A 81 9.38 11.72 -0.32
CA GLU A 81 8.98 10.55 -1.11
C GLU A 81 7.77 9.81 -0.54
N LEU A 82 6.87 9.41 -1.44
CA LEU A 82 5.91 8.34 -1.22
C LEU A 82 6.48 7.02 -1.72
N GLY A 83 5.79 5.91 -1.45
CA GLY A 83 6.14 4.60 -1.96
C GLY A 83 4.93 3.81 -2.44
N PRO A 84 5.15 2.73 -3.20
CA PRO A 84 4.10 1.77 -3.49
C PRO A 84 3.42 1.22 -2.23
N ILE A 85 2.19 0.75 -2.41
CA ILE A 85 1.37 0.09 -1.39
C ILE A 85 1.08 -1.37 -1.79
N ASP A 86 1.94 -1.95 -2.64
CA ASP A 86 1.86 -3.36 -2.98
C ASP A 86 2.00 -4.21 -1.71
N PRO A 87 1.10 -5.17 -1.47
CA PRO A 87 1.17 -6.01 -0.28
C PRO A 87 2.43 -6.88 -0.29
N GLN A 88 3.15 -6.88 0.82
CA GLN A 88 4.33 -7.71 1.00
C GLN A 88 4.02 -8.93 1.86
N ILE A 89 4.52 -10.08 1.42
CA ILE A 89 4.35 -11.39 2.05
C ILE A 89 5.66 -11.77 2.72
N ALA A 90 5.61 -12.11 4.01
CA ALA A 90 6.74 -12.68 4.71
C ALA A 90 6.93 -14.14 4.27
N VAL A 91 8.05 -14.44 3.64
CA VAL A 91 8.47 -15.78 3.22
C VAL A 91 9.68 -16.17 4.05
N MET A 92 9.64 -17.34 4.69
CA MET A 92 10.79 -17.85 5.44
C MET A 92 11.70 -18.63 4.49
N LEU A 93 12.95 -18.16 4.36
CA LEU A 93 13.97 -18.82 3.57
C LEU A 93 14.49 -20.07 4.28
N PRO A 94 15.10 -21.03 3.55
CA PRO A 94 15.76 -22.19 4.16
C PRO A 94 16.84 -21.82 5.18
N THR A 95 17.41 -20.61 5.08
CA THR A 95 18.38 -20.04 6.02
C THR A 95 17.76 -19.64 7.36
N GLY A 96 16.43 -19.69 7.51
CA GLY A 96 15.69 -19.21 8.67
C GLY A 96 15.43 -17.69 8.66
N GLN A 97 15.90 -16.97 7.65
CA GLN A 97 15.64 -15.54 7.50
C GLN A 97 14.27 -15.30 6.87
N THR A 98 13.56 -14.28 7.35
CA THR A 98 12.33 -13.79 6.73
C THR A 98 12.68 -12.81 5.61
N GLN A 99 12.17 -13.07 4.42
CA GLN A 99 12.21 -12.16 3.28
C GLN A 99 10.80 -11.66 2.96
N TYR A 100 10.66 -10.37 2.70
CA TYR A 100 9.41 -9.80 2.21
C TYR A 100 9.39 -9.81 0.69
N VAL A 101 8.34 -10.39 0.12
CA VAL A 101 8.15 -10.52 -1.33
C VAL A 101 6.81 -9.91 -1.71
N PRO A 102 6.71 -9.08 -2.76
CA PRO A 102 5.43 -8.59 -3.25
C PRO A 102 4.48 -9.73 -3.60
N ALA A 103 3.23 -9.64 -3.15
CA ALA A 103 2.18 -10.63 -3.44
C ALA A 103 2.04 -10.89 -4.96
N LYS A 104 2.18 -9.84 -5.77
CA LYS A 104 2.10 -9.92 -7.23
C LYS A 104 3.25 -10.73 -7.84
N SER A 105 4.42 -10.77 -7.22
CA SER A 105 5.52 -11.60 -7.71
C SER A 105 5.19 -13.09 -7.61
N ILE A 106 4.50 -13.50 -6.54
CA ILE A 106 4.09 -14.89 -6.33
C ILE A 106 3.00 -15.27 -7.34
N THR A 107 1.91 -14.48 -7.43
CA THR A 107 0.81 -14.77 -8.36
C THR A 107 1.25 -14.67 -9.82
N GLY A 108 2.07 -13.66 -10.16
CA GLY A 108 2.62 -13.50 -11.52
C GLY A 108 3.53 -14.64 -11.95
N THR A 109 4.36 -15.16 -11.03
CA THR A 109 5.20 -16.33 -11.30
C THR A 109 4.35 -17.58 -11.56
N LEU A 110 3.30 -17.79 -10.77
CA LEU A 110 2.38 -18.92 -10.97
C LEU A 110 1.64 -18.84 -12.31
N THR A 111 1.16 -17.65 -12.69
CA THR A 111 0.56 -17.42 -14.01
C THR A 111 1.54 -17.73 -15.13
N LYS A 112 2.79 -17.26 -15.02
CA LYS A 112 3.83 -17.55 -16.01
C LYS A 112 4.16 -19.04 -16.11
N ILE A 113 4.28 -19.74 -14.98
CA ILE A 113 4.51 -21.20 -14.95
C ILE A 113 3.36 -21.92 -15.67
N LYS A 114 2.10 -21.53 -15.39
CA LYS A 114 0.92 -22.09 -16.06
C LYS A 114 1.00 -21.92 -17.57
N GLU A 115 1.24 -20.69 -18.05
CA GLU A 115 1.34 -20.38 -19.48
C GLU A 115 2.49 -21.14 -20.17
N GLU A 116 3.61 -21.36 -19.50
CA GLU A 116 4.73 -22.12 -20.04
C GLU A 116 4.44 -23.62 -20.11
N ILE A 117 3.77 -24.19 -19.10
CA ILE A 117 3.33 -25.59 -19.10
C ILE A 117 2.29 -25.82 -20.21
N GLU A 118 1.35 -24.90 -20.42
CA GLU A 118 0.36 -24.98 -21.51
C GLU A 118 1.03 -24.97 -22.91
N LYS A 119 2.19 -24.33 -23.05
CA LYS A 119 2.99 -24.33 -24.30
C LYS A 119 3.86 -25.58 -24.44
N ASN A 120 4.31 -26.16 -23.33
CA ASN A 120 5.15 -27.34 -23.30
C ASN A 120 4.94 -28.14 -22.01
N GLU A 121 4.11 -29.18 -22.09
CA GLU A 121 3.76 -30.03 -20.94
C GLU A 121 4.98 -30.66 -20.25
N LYS A 122 6.11 -30.83 -20.97
CA LYS A 122 7.36 -31.35 -20.39
C LYS A 122 7.95 -30.44 -19.31
N LEU A 123 7.60 -29.15 -19.30
CA LEU A 123 8.04 -28.21 -18.26
C LEU A 123 7.36 -28.46 -16.90
N ALA A 124 6.24 -29.21 -16.87
CA ALA A 124 5.56 -29.51 -15.62
C ALA A 124 6.48 -30.23 -14.61
N THR A 125 7.32 -31.15 -15.09
CA THR A 125 8.30 -31.87 -14.23
C THR A 125 9.43 -30.95 -13.74
N MET A 126 9.83 -29.95 -14.52
CA MET A 126 10.83 -28.96 -14.12
C MET A 126 10.30 -28.01 -13.04
N TYR A 127 9.03 -27.63 -13.11
CA TYR A 127 8.40 -26.72 -12.15
C TYR A 127 7.84 -27.41 -10.90
N TYR A 128 7.65 -28.73 -10.92
CA TYR A 128 7.10 -29.48 -9.79
C TYR A 128 7.80 -29.17 -8.43
N PRO A 129 9.15 -29.13 -8.33
CA PRO A 129 9.82 -28.81 -7.06
C PRO A 129 9.60 -27.37 -6.58
N VAL A 130 9.35 -26.43 -7.50
CA VAL A 130 9.03 -25.03 -7.16
C VAL A 130 7.60 -24.94 -6.65
N LEU A 131 6.66 -25.60 -7.33
CA LEU A 131 5.24 -25.60 -6.96
C LEU A 131 5.00 -26.25 -5.58
N GLN A 132 5.79 -27.26 -5.20
CA GLN A 132 5.70 -27.89 -3.88
C GLN A 132 6.06 -26.95 -2.71
N GLN A 133 6.79 -25.86 -2.96
CA GLN A 133 7.15 -24.89 -1.93
C GLN A 133 6.04 -23.87 -1.65
N ILE A 134 5.02 -23.81 -2.52
CA ILE A 134 3.94 -22.82 -2.43
C ILE A 134 2.71 -23.50 -1.85
N ARG A 135 2.28 -23.03 -0.68
CA ARG A 135 1.03 -23.47 -0.07
C ARG A 135 -0.16 -22.86 -0.83
N PRO A 136 -1.24 -23.62 -1.11
CA PRO A 136 -2.42 -23.08 -1.77
C PRO A 136 -3.03 -21.86 -1.07
N GLU A 137 -3.00 -21.83 0.27
CA GLU A 137 -3.52 -20.69 1.04
C GLU A 137 -2.70 -19.41 0.81
N THR A 138 -1.40 -19.53 0.52
CA THR A 138 -0.54 -18.38 0.18
C THR A 138 -1.00 -17.72 -1.11
N ILE A 139 -1.45 -18.49 -2.09
CA ILE A 139 -1.93 -17.97 -3.38
C ILE A 139 -3.18 -17.12 -3.14
N LYS A 140 -4.17 -17.69 -2.45
CA LYS A 140 -5.41 -16.98 -2.14
C LYS A 140 -5.18 -15.73 -1.30
N PHE A 141 -4.29 -15.82 -0.31
CA PHE A 141 -3.89 -14.67 0.49
C PHE A 141 -3.26 -13.56 -0.36
N CYS A 142 -2.38 -13.89 -1.32
CA CYS A 142 -1.79 -12.91 -2.22
C CYS A 142 -2.84 -12.21 -3.08
N GLU A 143 -3.78 -12.97 -3.66
CA GLU A 143 -4.89 -12.44 -4.46
C GLU A 143 -5.76 -11.48 -3.65
N ASP A 144 -6.16 -11.89 -2.44
CA ASP A 144 -7.02 -11.09 -1.57
C ASP A 144 -6.29 -9.83 -1.08
N ALA A 145 -4.99 -9.93 -0.76
CA ALA A 145 -4.17 -8.78 -0.38
C ALA A 145 -4.04 -7.76 -1.52
N ILE A 146 -3.81 -8.22 -2.76
CA ILE A 146 -3.75 -7.33 -3.94
C ILE A 146 -5.11 -6.66 -4.17
N ALA A 147 -6.20 -7.43 -4.07
CA ALA A 147 -7.55 -6.92 -4.24
C ALA A 147 -7.91 -5.87 -3.16
N PHE A 148 -7.53 -6.13 -1.90
CA PHE A 148 -7.68 -5.19 -0.79
C PHE A 148 -6.92 -3.89 -1.07
N SER A 149 -5.61 -3.96 -1.34
CA SER A 149 -4.79 -2.76 -1.58
C SER A 149 -5.28 -1.95 -2.79
N THR A 150 -5.70 -2.63 -3.86
CA THR A 150 -6.31 -1.99 -5.04
C THR A 150 -7.61 -1.28 -4.72
N SER A 151 -8.49 -1.92 -3.95
CA SER A 151 -9.79 -1.34 -3.58
C SER A 151 -9.63 -0.17 -2.62
N PHE A 152 -8.72 -0.30 -1.65
CA PHE A 152 -8.30 0.77 -0.76
C PHE A 152 -7.82 1.98 -1.55
N ALA A 153 -6.86 1.79 -2.46
CA ALA A 153 -6.28 2.88 -3.23
C ALA A 153 -7.34 3.62 -4.06
N LYS A 154 -8.17 2.87 -4.78
CA LYS A 154 -9.25 3.44 -5.61
C LYS A 154 -10.20 4.29 -4.77
N ARG A 155 -10.63 3.77 -3.63
CA ARG A 155 -11.54 4.49 -2.73
C ARG A 155 -10.91 5.77 -2.21
N TRP A 156 -9.72 5.67 -1.63
CA TRP A 156 -9.13 6.79 -0.90
C TRP A 156 -8.49 7.84 -1.80
N LEU A 157 -7.98 7.47 -2.98
CA LEU A 157 -7.63 8.46 -4.01
C LEU A 157 -8.87 9.26 -4.44
N LYS A 158 -10.01 8.59 -4.67
CA LYS A 158 -11.26 9.23 -5.08
C LYS A 158 -11.81 10.18 -4.02
N GLU A 159 -11.74 9.78 -2.76
CA GLU A 159 -12.24 10.55 -1.63
C GLU A 159 -11.25 11.64 -1.15
N GLY A 160 -9.95 11.47 -1.44
CA GLY A 160 -8.84 12.31 -1.00
C GLY A 160 -8.07 12.94 -2.17
N ALA A 161 -6.82 12.52 -2.38
CA ALA A 161 -5.83 13.26 -3.17
C ALA A 161 -6.21 13.48 -4.65
N MET A 162 -7.11 12.65 -5.19
CA MET A 162 -7.62 12.74 -6.56
C MET A 162 -9.11 13.11 -6.62
N LYS A 163 -9.66 13.74 -5.57
CA LYS A 163 -11.05 14.20 -5.55
C LYS A 163 -11.36 15.07 -6.77
N GLY A 164 -12.40 14.69 -7.50
CA GLY A 164 -12.84 15.37 -8.73
C GLY A 164 -12.10 14.95 -10.02
N LYS A 165 -11.14 14.02 -9.95
CA LYS A 165 -10.51 13.43 -11.15
C LYS A 165 -11.40 12.34 -11.79
N SER A 166 -11.05 11.96 -13.02
CA SER A 166 -11.81 10.93 -13.73
C SER A 166 -11.62 9.54 -13.09
N GLU A 167 -12.64 8.69 -13.19
CA GLU A 167 -12.57 7.31 -12.70
C GLU A 167 -11.46 6.51 -13.40
N SER A 168 -11.11 6.85 -14.65
CA SER A 168 -10.01 6.24 -15.38
C SER A 168 -8.65 6.60 -14.77
N ASP A 169 -8.43 7.88 -14.43
CA ASP A 169 -7.17 8.34 -13.83
C ASP A 169 -6.99 7.74 -12.43
N ILE A 170 -8.07 7.65 -11.65
CA ILE A 170 -8.06 7.03 -10.33
C ILE A 170 -7.72 5.54 -10.45
N LYS A 171 -8.35 4.81 -11.38
CA LYS A 171 -8.05 3.38 -11.61
C LYS A 171 -6.61 3.17 -12.05
N LYS A 172 -6.10 4.02 -12.94
CA LYS A 172 -4.71 3.97 -13.41
C LYS A 172 -3.75 4.18 -12.26
N THR A 173 -3.93 5.26 -11.49
CA THR A 173 -3.06 5.60 -10.34
C THR A 173 -3.11 4.54 -9.25
N ALA A 174 -4.31 4.03 -8.94
CA ALA A 174 -4.47 2.91 -8.00
C ALA A 174 -3.71 1.67 -8.46
N SER A 175 -3.76 1.33 -9.76
CA SER A 175 -2.96 0.23 -10.31
C SER A 175 -1.47 0.50 -10.16
N GLU A 176 -0.99 1.68 -10.57
CA GLU A 176 0.43 2.04 -10.49
C GLU A 176 0.99 1.93 -9.06
N LEU A 177 0.20 2.34 -8.05
CA LEU A 177 0.58 2.25 -6.64
C LEU A 177 0.58 0.84 -6.07
N THR A 178 -0.19 -0.10 -6.64
CA THR A 178 -0.48 -1.41 -6.02
C THR A 178 0.15 -2.58 -6.77
N THR A 179 0.29 -2.47 -8.08
CA THR A 179 0.82 -3.53 -8.94
C THR A 179 2.26 -3.27 -9.36
N GLY A 180 2.82 -2.10 -9.06
CA GLY A 180 4.23 -1.78 -9.29
C GLY A 180 4.64 -1.73 -10.77
N ASP A 181 3.70 -1.71 -11.73
CA ASP A 181 4.05 -1.73 -13.16
C ASP A 181 4.83 -0.47 -13.59
N ARG A 182 4.62 0.64 -12.89
CA ARG A 182 5.44 1.86 -13.00
C ARG A 182 6.56 1.90 -11.96
N PHE A 183 6.33 1.30 -10.79
CA PHE A 183 7.21 1.32 -9.63
C PHE A 183 7.61 -0.12 -9.26
N ASN A 184 8.56 -0.68 -10.02
CA ASN A 184 8.88 -2.12 -10.06
C ASN A 184 9.39 -2.72 -8.74
N MET A 185 9.62 -1.89 -7.71
CA MET A 185 10.12 -2.31 -6.41
C MET A 185 9.28 -1.65 -5.30
N HIS A 186 9.04 -2.37 -4.21
CA HIS A 186 8.34 -1.79 -3.04
C HIS A 186 9.07 -0.55 -2.48
N GLY A 187 10.40 -0.50 -2.63
CA GLY A 187 11.23 0.65 -2.25
C GLY A 187 11.28 1.79 -3.27
N SER A 188 10.52 1.71 -4.37
CA SER A 188 10.52 2.75 -5.39
C SER A 188 10.15 4.12 -4.82
N VAL A 189 10.77 5.15 -5.39
CA VAL A 189 10.57 6.55 -5.03
C VAL A 189 9.44 7.13 -5.86
N ILE A 190 8.41 7.64 -5.19
CA ILE A 190 7.40 8.50 -5.80
C ILE A 190 7.66 9.91 -5.25
N ASN A 191 8.37 10.72 -6.02
CA ASN A 191 8.78 12.07 -5.59
C ASN A 191 7.63 13.09 -5.79
N HIS A 192 7.84 14.32 -5.34
CA HIS A 192 6.85 15.42 -5.47
C HIS A 192 6.37 15.76 -6.90
N GLN A 193 7.09 15.37 -7.96
CA GLN A 193 6.66 15.57 -9.35
C GLN A 193 5.79 14.41 -9.87
N ASP A 194 6.00 13.21 -9.32
CA ASP A 194 5.28 12.00 -9.68
C ASP A 194 3.98 11.80 -8.87
N ALA A 195 3.89 12.42 -7.68
CA ALA A 195 2.75 12.37 -6.75
C ALA A 195 1.62 13.32 -7.13
#